data_AF-A0A965V9I9-F1
#
_entry.id   AF-A0A965V9I9-F1
#
_cell.length_a   1.000
_cell.length_b   1.000
_cell.length_c   1.000
_cell.angle_alpha   90.00
_cell.angle_beta   90.00
_cell.angle_gamma   90.00
#
_symmetry.space_group_name_H-M   'P 1'
#
loop_
_entity.id
_entity.type
_entity.pdbx_description
1 polymer ?
#
loop_
_entity_poly.entity_id
_entity_poly.type
_entity_poly.pdbx_seq_one_letter_code
_entity_poly.pdbx_strand_id
1 'polypeptide(L)'
;MKTRLLLFCRNLADSNSTGGQILFARTSDTLFVELPDHMGVEDFAQKLNLKRHSKFDWTVGEMGRKATLLESPIAGVASLQLDSAHAWTLTWDNFRNTAAALKDGHDRRFLQLAVQFLASGAEVDDSVVAADYDAEFLQTLQSALANKDSAENSTGKNSDDT
;
A
#
# COMPACT_ATOMS: atom_id res chain seq x y z
N MET A 1 11.05 -17.25 -9.96
CA MET A 1 11.30 -15.84 -9.59
C MET A 1 10.35 -15.56 -8.44
N LYS A 2 10.86 -15.14 -7.26
CA LYS A 2 10.01 -14.97 -6.07
C LYS A 2 9.05 -13.81 -6.27
N THR A 3 7.79 -14.00 -5.84
CA THR A 3 6.79 -12.94 -5.93
C THR A 3 6.98 -11.94 -4.79
N ARG A 4 7.11 -10.64 -5.12
CA ARG A 4 7.26 -9.57 -4.13
C ARG A 4 5.90 -8.97 -3.80
N LEU A 5 5.63 -8.80 -2.51
CA LEU A 5 4.37 -8.26 -2.00
C LEU A 5 4.63 -6.93 -1.30
N LEU A 6 3.96 -5.88 -1.76
CA LEU A 6 3.90 -4.59 -1.08
C LEU A 6 2.64 -4.57 -0.22
N LEU A 7 2.81 -4.31 1.07
CA LEU A 7 1.74 -4.35 2.05
C LEU A 7 1.41 -2.93 2.52
N PHE A 8 0.12 -2.62 2.60
CA PHE A 8 -0.35 -1.37 3.20
C PHE A 8 -1.59 -1.61 4.04
N CYS A 9 -1.94 -0.65 4.88
CA CYS A 9 -3.22 -0.61 5.58
C CYS A 9 -3.73 0.84 5.59
N ARG A 10 -5.04 0.98 5.70
CA ARG A 10 -5.68 2.25 6.01
C ARG A 10 -5.94 2.27 7.50
N ASN A 11 -5.23 3.14 8.20
CA ASN A 11 -5.62 3.52 9.55
C ASN A 11 -6.80 4.48 9.41
N LEU A 12 -8.00 3.92 9.33
CA LEU A 12 -9.23 4.70 9.41
C LEU A 12 -9.21 5.39 10.76
N ALA A 13 -9.25 6.71 10.75
CA ALA A 13 -9.24 7.53 11.95
C ALA A 13 -10.19 6.96 13.02
N ASP A 14 -9.68 6.77 14.24
CA ASP A 14 -10.56 6.84 15.42
C ASP A 14 -11.30 8.18 15.33
N SER A 15 -12.57 8.21 15.73
CA SER A 15 -13.55 9.30 15.53
C SER A 15 -13.14 10.71 15.98
N ASN A 16 -11.93 10.88 16.54
CA ASN A 16 -11.33 12.15 16.95
C ASN A 16 -10.05 12.54 16.17
N SER A 17 -9.64 11.79 15.15
CA SER A 17 -8.46 12.10 14.32
C SER A 17 -8.88 12.58 12.93
N THR A 18 -8.49 13.80 12.57
CA THR A 18 -8.76 14.37 11.25
C THR A 18 -7.87 13.71 10.20
N GLY A 19 -8.42 12.67 9.57
CA GLY A 19 -7.90 12.07 8.35
C GLY A 19 -7.39 10.65 8.54
N GLY A 20 -7.96 9.70 7.79
CA GLY A 20 -7.39 8.37 7.66
C GLY A 20 -5.95 8.44 7.16
N GLN A 21 -5.07 7.58 7.69
CA GLN A 21 -3.67 7.52 7.28
C GLN A 21 -3.39 6.20 6.56
N ILE A 22 -2.66 6.26 5.45
CA ILE A 22 -2.12 5.04 4.82
C ILE A 22 -0.75 4.76 5.41
N LEU A 23 -0.59 3.54 5.93
CA LEU A 23 0.67 3.02 6.42
C LEU A 23 1.16 1.91 5.51
N PHE A 24 2.45 1.90 5.23
CA PHE A 24 3.11 0.84 4.45
C PHE A 24 3.92 -0.04 5.38
N ALA A 25 3.84 -1.35 5.18
CA ALA A 25 4.63 -2.30 5.92
C ALA A 25 6.01 -2.45 5.28
N ARG A 26 7.04 -2.58 6.11
CA ARG A 26 8.39 -2.95 5.71
C ARG A 26 8.97 -3.98 6.66
N THR A 27 9.90 -4.78 6.15
CA THR A 27 10.79 -5.60 6.97
C THR A 27 11.98 -4.75 7.44
N SER A 28 12.90 -5.33 8.22
CA SER A 28 14.14 -4.66 8.65
C SER A 28 14.94 -4.10 7.47
N ASP A 29 14.96 -4.82 6.35
CA ASP A 29 15.91 -4.58 5.27
C ASP A 29 15.24 -4.23 3.92
N THR A 30 13.94 -4.45 3.77
CA THR A 30 13.24 -4.27 2.49
C THR A 30 11.80 -3.80 2.64
N LEU A 31 11.30 -3.16 1.58
CA LEU A 31 9.89 -2.77 1.46
C LEU A 31 8.94 -3.97 1.27
N PHE A 32 9.47 -5.14 0.88
CA PHE A 32 8.66 -6.23 0.34
C PHE A 32 8.67 -7.45 1.23
N VAL A 33 7.53 -8.13 1.28
CA VAL A 33 7.45 -9.53 1.71
C VAL A 33 7.67 -10.41 0.48
N GLU A 34 8.63 -11.32 0.53
CA GLU A 34 8.83 -12.32 -0.52
C GLU A 34 7.96 -13.54 -0.27
N LEU A 35 7.08 -13.85 -1.22
CA LEU A 35 6.22 -15.01 -1.13
C LEU A 35 7.01 -16.32 -1.30
N PRO A 36 6.70 -17.39 -0.55
CA PRO A 36 7.30 -18.70 -0.79
C PRO A 36 7.04 -19.20 -2.21
N ASP A 37 8.02 -19.83 -2.85
CA ASP A 37 7.95 -20.21 -4.27
C ASP A 37 6.78 -21.15 -4.62
N HIS A 38 6.28 -21.90 -3.63
CA HIS A 38 5.19 -22.86 -3.79
C HIS A 38 3.80 -22.25 -3.54
N MET A 39 3.72 -20.97 -3.16
CA MET A 39 2.46 -20.33 -2.76
C MET A 39 2.00 -19.31 -3.81
N GLY A 40 0.72 -19.35 -4.15
CA GLY A 40 0.07 -18.34 -4.97
C GLY A 40 -0.26 -17.07 -4.16
N VAL A 41 -0.26 -15.92 -4.82
CA VAL A 41 -0.62 -14.64 -4.19
C VAL A 41 -2.05 -14.66 -3.66
N GLU A 42 -2.98 -15.28 -4.39
CA GLU A 42 -4.37 -15.43 -3.95
C GLU A 42 -4.48 -16.28 -2.70
N ASP A 43 -3.80 -17.44 -2.67
CA ASP A 43 -3.82 -18.33 -1.50
C ASP A 43 -3.23 -17.64 -0.26
N PHE A 44 -2.14 -16.89 -0.44
CA PHE A 44 -1.53 -16.10 0.62
C PHE A 44 -2.46 -14.99 1.13
N ALA A 45 -3.06 -14.23 0.21
CA ALA A 45 -3.98 -13.16 0.55
C ALA A 45 -5.20 -13.71 1.30
N GLN A 46 -5.78 -14.81 0.84
CA GLN A 46 -6.89 -15.47 1.51
C GLN A 46 -6.51 -15.97 2.91
N LYS A 47 -5.38 -16.67 3.04
CA LYS A 47 -4.94 -17.24 4.31
C LYS A 47 -4.70 -16.18 5.39
N LEU A 48 -4.26 -14.98 4.99
CA LEU A 48 -4.00 -13.86 5.90
C LEU A 48 -5.10 -12.80 5.90
N ASN A 49 -6.24 -13.07 5.24
CA ASN A 49 -7.37 -12.14 5.10
C ASN A 49 -6.94 -10.74 4.57
N LEU A 50 -6.06 -10.74 3.58
CA LEU A 50 -5.59 -9.54 2.89
C LEU A 50 -6.40 -9.31 1.61
N LYS A 51 -6.65 -8.05 1.28
CA LYS A 51 -7.31 -7.69 0.02
C LYS A 51 -6.26 -7.41 -1.06
N ARG A 52 -6.34 -8.15 -2.17
CA ARG A 52 -5.47 -7.94 -3.32
C ARG A 52 -5.97 -6.81 -4.21
N HIS A 53 -5.07 -5.91 -4.59
CA HIS A 53 -5.31 -4.87 -5.59
C HIS A 53 -4.73 -5.31 -6.94
N SER A 54 -5.39 -6.25 -7.62
CA SER A 54 -4.89 -6.86 -8.87
C SER A 54 -4.69 -5.86 -10.01
N LYS A 55 -5.44 -4.75 -10.03
CA LYS A 55 -5.23 -3.64 -10.99
C LYS A 55 -3.88 -2.93 -10.80
N PHE A 56 -3.26 -3.07 -9.64
CA PHE A 56 -1.93 -2.54 -9.36
C PHE A 56 -0.81 -3.51 -9.74
N ASP A 57 -1.06 -4.75 -10.17
CA ASP A 57 0.02 -5.70 -10.52
C ASP A 57 0.95 -5.11 -11.61
N TRP A 58 1.94 -4.31 -11.19
CA TRP A 58 2.73 -3.44 -12.05
C TRP A 58 4.07 -4.11 -12.26
N THR A 59 4.50 -4.13 -13.51
CA THR A 59 5.85 -4.50 -13.87
C THR A 59 6.65 -3.20 -13.95
N VAL A 60 7.49 -2.91 -12.95
CA VAL A 60 8.25 -1.65 -12.96
C VAL A 60 9.45 -1.79 -13.89
N GLY A 61 9.38 -1.09 -15.02
CA GLY A 61 10.45 -0.91 -15.99
C GLY A 61 10.78 -2.13 -16.85
N GLU A 62 11.79 -1.97 -17.72
CA GLU A 62 12.31 -3.02 -18.62
C GLU A 62 12.91 -4.24 -17.89
N MET A 63 13.03 -4.19 -16.56
CA MET A 63 13.64 -5.25 -15.74
C MET A 63 12.71 -6.40 -15.35
N GLY A 64 11.42 -6.37 -15.71
CA GLY A 64 10.50 -7.49 -15.50
C GLY A 64 10.20 -7.85 -14.03
N ARG A 65 10.52 -6.97 -13.07
CA ARG A 65 10.22 -7.21 -11.64
C ARG A 65 8.76 -6.90 -11.38
N LYS A 66 7.98 -7.93 -11.04
CA LYS A 66 6.57 -7.83 -10.65
C LYS A 66 6.44 -7.66 -9.14
N ALA A 67 5.62 -6.70 -8.71
CA ALA A 67 5.15 -6.62 -7.34
C ALA A 67 3.62 -6.58 -7.31
N THR A 68 3.04 -7.15 -6.26
CA THR A 68 1.60 -7.10 -6.00
C THR A 68 1.32 -6.29 -4.75
N LEU A 69 0.28 -5.46 -4.79
CA LEU A 69 -0.18 -4.66 -3.66
C LEU A 69 -1.29 -5.38 -2.91
N LEU A 70 -1.09 -5.54 -1.60
CA LEU A 70 -2.02 -6.18 -0.68
C LEU A 70 -2.39 -5.20 0.45
N GLU A 71 -3.69 -5.12 0.75
CA GLU A 71 -4.26 -4.30 1.80
C GLU A 71 -4.57 -5.18 3.02
N SER A 72 -3.98 -4.84 4.16
CA SER A 72 -4.33 -5.41 5.46
C SER A 72 -5.56 -4.69 6.05
N PRO A 73 -6.58 -5.42 6.53
CA PRO A 73 -7.74 -4.82 7.19
C PRO A 73 -7.41 -4.27 8.58
N ILE A 74 -6.30 -4.69 9.18
CA ILE A 74 -5.89 -4.27 10.53
C ILE A 74 -4.64 -3.39 10.38
N ALA A 75 -4.74 -2.14 10.87
CA ALA A 75 -3.60 -1.27 11.01
C ALA A 75 -2.71 -1.75 12.17
N GLY A 76 -1.39 -1.78 11.97
CA GLY A 76 -0.43 -2.08 13.04
C GLY A 76 -0.16 -3.57 13.32
N VAL A 77 -0.38 -4.46 12.34
CA VAL A 77 -0.01 -5.88 12.45
C VAL A 77 1.52 -6.03 12.56
N ALA A 78 2.04 -6.22 13.78
CA ALA A 78 3.50 -6.25 14.02
C ALA A 78 4.23 -7.42 13.32
N SER A 79 3.52 -8.47 12.92
CA SER A 79 4.10 -9.58 12.17
C SER A 79 3.06 -10.27 11.30
N LEU A 80 3.49 -10.74 10.13
CA LEU A 80 2.71 -11.69 9.32
C LEU A 80 3.35 -13.06 9.45
N GLN A 81 2.54 -14.06 9.76
CA GLN A 81 3.01 -15.43 9.90
C GLN A 81 2.14 -16.35 9.07
N LEU A 82 2.77 -17.00 8.10
CA LEU A 82 2.13 -18.08 7.34
C LEU A 82 2.35 -19.43 8.04
N ASP A 83 3.58 -19.63 8.52
CA ASP A 83 4.07 -20.75 9.32
C ASP A 83 5.41 -20.33 9.99
N SER A 84 6.07 -21.24 10.71
CA SER A 84 7.33 -20.95 11.42
C SER A 84 8.53 -20.66 10.49
N ALA A 85 8.53 -21.19 9.27
CA ALA A 85 9.57 -20.93 8.28
C ALA A 85 9.33 -19.61 7.50
N HIS A 86 8.09 -19.12 7.52
CA HIS A 86 7.62 -17.96 6.77
C HIS A 86 6.93 -16.96 7.70
N ALA A 87 7.74 -16.39 8.59
CA ALA A 87 7.34 -15.35 9.54
C ALA A 87 8.11 -14.06 9.25
N TRP A 88 7.38 -12.97 9.03
CA TRP A 88 7.92 -11.64 8.79
C TRP A 88 7.56 -10.70 9.94
N THR A 89 8.56 -10.05 10.50
CA THR A 89 8.37 -8.92 11.42
C THR A 89 8.19 -7.66 10.59
N LEU A 90 7.14 -6.89 10.88
CA LEU A 90 6.75 -5.71 10.11
C LEU A 90 6.89 -4.44 10.96
N THR A 91 7.44 -3.42 10.34
CA THR A 91 7.30 -2.03 10.81
C THR A 91 6.33 -1.31 9.89
N TRP A 92 5.40 -0.55 10.48
CA TRP A 92 4.40 0.21 9.73
C TRP A 92 4.70 1.70 9.86
N ASP A 93 4.91 2.34 8.72
CA ASP A 93 5.31 3.73 8.64
C ASP A 93 4.43 4.46 7.62
N ASN A 94 4.23 5.76 7.80
CA ASN A 94 3.60 6.58 6.76
C ASN A 94 4.50 6.64 5.51
N PHE A 95 3.94 7.12 4.39
CA PHE A 95 4.68 7.21 3.12
C PHE A 95 6.03 7.93 3.25
N ARG A 96 6.08 9.09 3.92
CA ARG A 96 7.31 9.89 4.09
C ARG A 96 8.39 9.09 4.83
N ASN A 97 8.04 8.49 5.96
CA ASN A 97 8.97 7.72 6.79
C ASN A 97 9.42 6.45 6.06
N THR A 98 8.50 5.79 5.35
CA THR A 98 8.80 4.61 4.54
C THR A 98 9.80 4.98 3.43
N ALA A 99 9.52 6.03 2.65
CA ALA A 99 10.40 6.49 1.59
C ALA A 99 11.80 6.87 2.09
N ALA A 100 11.89 7.55 3.24
CA ALA A 100 13.16 7.95 3.84
C ALA A 100 14.01 6.76 4.32
N ALA A 101 13.37 5.64 4.71
CA ALA A 101 14.06 4.44 5.13
C ALA A 101 14.62 3.60 3.96
N LEU A 102 14.15 3.83 2.73
CA LEU A 102 14.53 3.04 1.57
C LEU A 102 15.81 3.57 0.92
N LYS A 103 16.81 2.68 0.79
CA LYS A 103 18.07 2.97 0.11
C LYS A 103 17.97 2.72 -1.40
N ASP A 104 17.23 1.70 -1.80
CA ASP A 104 17.03 1.30 -3.20
C ASP A 104 16.08 2.27 -3.93
N GLY A 105 16.53 2.84 -5.05
CA GLY A 105 15.73 3.74 -5.89
C GLY A 105 14.54 3.04 -6.57
N HIS A 106 14.63 1.73 -6.85
CA HIS A 106 13.53 0.96 -7.42
C HIS A 106 12.41 0.73 -6.41
N ASP A 107 12.75 0.35 -5.18
CA ASP A 107 11.76 0.17 -4.11
C ASP A 107 11.06 1.50 -3.79
N ARG A 108 11.83 2.60 -3.82
CA ARG A 108 11.31 3.98 -3.75
C ARG A 108 10.30 4.29 -4.85
N ARG A 109 10.62 3.96 -6.11
CA ARG A 109 9.71 4.09 -7.25
C ARG A 109 8.44 3.25 -7.07
N PHE A 110 8.55 1.99 -6.66
CA PHE A 110 7.38 1.14 -6.40
C PHE A 110 6.44 1.75 -5.37
N LEU A 111 7.01 2.28 -4.27
CA LEU A 111 6.22 2.95 -3.25
C LEU A 111 5.46 4.16 -3.82
N GLN A 112 6.10 4.98 -4.66
CA GLN A 112 5.43 6.11 -5.31
C GLN A 112 4.26 5.67 -6.21
N LEU A 113 4.47 4.66 -7.05
CA LEU A 113 3.42 4.12 -7.93
C LEU A 113 2.25 3.56 -7.12
N ALA A 114 2.53 2.84 -6.04
CA ALA A 114 1.49 2.32 -5.14
C ALA A 114 0.65 3.45 -4.56
N VAL A 115 1.29 4.55 -4.17
CA VAL A 115 0.56 5.64 -3.56
C VAL A 115 -0.23 6.46 -4.60
N GLN A 116 0.31 6.65 -5.81
CA GLN A 116 -0.45 7.22 -6.93
C GLN A 116 -1.71 6.40 -7.22
N PHE A 117 -1.57 5.07 -7.31
CA PHE A 117 -2.69 4.15 -7.51
C PHE A 117 -3.75 4.27 -6.42
N LEU A 118 -3.34 4.35 -5.15
CA LEU A 118 -4.26 4.47 -4.02
C LEU A 118 -5.01 5.81 -4.03
N ALA A 119 -4.31 6.90 -4.35
CA ALA A 119 -4.88 8.23 -4.51
C ALA A 119 -5.88 8.30 -5.67
N SER A 120 -5.46 7.95 -6.89
CA SER A 120 -6.28 8.04 -8.11
C SER A 120 -7.40 7.01 -8.15
N GLY A 121 -7.20 5.82 -7.56
CA GLY A 121 -8.15 4.71 -7.58
C GLY A 121 -8.06 3.78 -8.79
N ALA A 122 -7.16 4.04 -9.74
CA ALA A 122 -6.87 3.13 -10.84
C ALA A 122 -5.68 3.58 -11.71
N GLU A 123 -5.47 4.88 -11.85
CA GLU A 123 -4.52 5.44 -12.81
C GLU A 123 -3.15 5.65 -12.18
N VAL A 124 -2.12 5.18 -12.87
CA VAL A 124 -0.72 5.37 -12.49
C VAL A 124 -0.03 6.03 -13.66
N ASP A 125 0.65 7.14 -13.41
CA ASP A 125 1.45 7.82 -14.42
C ASP A 125 2.93 7.54 -14.15
N ASP A 126 3.51 6.67 -14.98
CA ASP A 126 4.93 6.30 -14.90
C ASP A 126 5.88 7.49 -15.15
N SER A 127 5.38 8.60 -15.71
CA SER A 127 6.14 9.85 -15.91
C SER A 127 6.18 10.76 -14.67
N VAL A 128 5.30 10.53 -13.69
CA VAL A 128 5.17 11.32 -12.44
C VAL A 128 6.03 10.74 -11.31
N VAL A 129 6.95 9.83 -11.61
CA VAL A 129 7.94 9.29 -10.66
C VAL A 129 8.95 10.40 -10.34
N ALA A 130 8.62 11.23 -9.35
CA ALA A 130 9.47 12.30 -8.88
C ALA A 130 10.75 11.72 -8.25
N ALA A 131 11.92 12.14 -8.73
CA ALA A 131 13.20 11.61 -8.27
C ALA A 131 13.44 11.84 -6.76
N ASP A 132 12.83 12.87 -6.16
CA ASP A 132 13.22 13.36 -4.83
C ASP A 132 12.08 13.58 -3.81
N TYR A 133 10.85 13.12 -4.06
CA TYR A 133 9.74 13.24 -3.10
C TYR A 133 9.55 14.67 -2.56
N ASP A 134 9.42 15.66 -3.45
CA ASP A 134 9.25 17.04 -3.01
C ASP A 134 7.97 17.25 -2.19
N ALA A 135 7.93 18.38 -1.46
CA ALA A 135 6.84 18.70 -0.55
C ALA A 135 5.49 18.85 -1.27
N GLU A 136 5.49 19.26 -2.53
CA GLU A 136 4.28 19.48 -3.33
C GLU A 136 3.63 18.16 -3.75
N PHE A 137 4.44 17.19 -4.19
CA PHE A 137 4.01 15.82 -4.45
C PHE A 137 3.42 15.20 -3.18
N LEU A 138 4.12 15.31 -2.05
CA LEU A 138 3.68 14.79 -0.76
C LEU A 138 2.33 15.40 -0.32
N GLN A 139 2.14 16.70 -0.52
CA GLN A 139 0.93 17.40 -0.12
C GLN A 139 -0.27 17.09 -1.04
N THR A 140 -0.04 17.00 -2.35
CA THR A 140 -1.06 16.60 -3.34
C THR A 140 -1.59 15.21 -3.03
N LEU A 141 -0.67 14.32 -2.71
CA LEU A 141 -0.94 12.93 -2.45
C LEU A 141 -1.64 12.72 -1.09
N GLN A 142 -1.23 13.46 -0.04
CA GLN A 142 -1.96 13.48 1.23
C GLN A 142 -3.40 13.99 1.06
N SER A 143 -3.59 15.03 0.26
CA SER A 143 -4.92 15.61 0.01
C SER A 143 -5.82 14.64 -0.76
N ALA A 144 -5.28 13.93 -1.76
CA ALA A 144 -6.03 12.93 -2.52
C ALA A 144 -6.45 11.73 -1.67
N LEU A 145 -5.59 11.28 -0.75
CA LEU A 145 -5.90 10.22 0.19
C LEU A 145 -6.97 10.63 1.21
N ALA A 146 -6.91 11.86 1.72
CA ALA A 146 -7.89 12.36 2.70
C ALA A 146 -9.28 12.65 2.09
N ASN A 147 -9.35 13.13 0.83
CA ASN A 147 -10.62 13.51 0.19
C ASN A 147 -11.46 12.30 -0.25
N LYS A 148 -10.83 11.15 -0.53
CA LYS A 148 -11.51 9.97 -1.05
C LYS A 148 -12.37 9.26 0.01
N ASP A 149 -11.95 9.32 1.27
CA ASP A 149 -12.72 8.80 2.41
C ASP A 149 -14.01 9.62 2.65
N SER A 150 -14.05 10.88 2.18
CA SER A 150 -15.26 11.73 2.26
C SER A 150 -16.28 11.41 1.15
N ALA A 151 -15.83 10.87 0.01
CA ALA A 151 -16.71 10.51 -1.12
C ALA A 151 -17.40 9.16 -0.92
N GLU A 152 -16.73 8.19 -0.27
CA GLU A 152 -17.34 6.87 0.02
C GLU A 152 -18.35 6.92 1.19
N ASN A 153 -18.30 7.95 2.04
CA ASN A 153 -19.23 8.12 3.17
C ASN A 153 -20.46 9.01 2.87
N SER A 154 -20.58 9.56 1.64
CA SER A 154 -21.67 10.46 1.25
C SER A 154 -22.72 9.82 0.32
N THR A 155 -22.62 8.52 0.01
CA THR A 155 -23.60 7.79 -0.82
C THR A 155 -24.56 6.90 0.00
N GLY A 156 -24.71 7.16 1.30
CA GLY A 156 -25.61 6.42 2.19
C GLY A 156 -26.84 7.22 2.62
N LYS A 157 -27.96 7.03 1.91
CA LYS A 157 -29.35 7.33 2.30
C LYS A 157 -29.73 8.80 2.55
N ASN A 158 -30.21 9.45 1.48
CA ASN A 158 -31.34 10.37 1.57
C ASN A 158 -32.48 9.81 0.70
N SER A 159 -33.37 9.06 1.33
CA SER A 159 -34.68 8.71 0.79
C SER A 159 -35.49 8.12 1.94
N ASP A 160 -36.19 8.99 2.65
CA ASP A 160 -37.62 8.80 2.95
C ASP A 160 -38.15 10.13 3.49
N ASP A 161 -38.79 10.86 2.58
CA ASP A 161 -39.56 12.08 2.83
C ASP A 161 -40.88 11.88 2.06
N THR A 162 -41.90 11.34 2.73
CA THR A 162 -43.33 11.74 2.70
C THR A 162 -44.23 10.75 3.43
#